data_AF-A0A8D6U1K3-F1
#
_entry.id   AF-A0A8D6U1K3-F1
#
_cell.length_a   1.000
_cell.length_b   1.000
_cell.length_c   1.000
_cell.angle_alpha   90.00
_cell.angle_beta   90.00
_cell.angle_gamma   90.00
#
_symmetry.space_group_name_H-M   'P 1'
#
loop_
_entity.id
_entity.type
_entity.pdbx_description
1 polymer ?
#
loop_
_entity_poly.entity_id
_entity_poly.type
_entity_poly.pdbx_seq_one_letter_code
_entity_poly.pdbx_strand_id
1 'polypeptide(L)' 'MSKTFENSGSEKDFLKIYSKEGLDKYAKPSVTVDSVIFRYFEGRIQTLLIKRKNHPYMGKYALSSGCVQKQ' A
#
# COMPACT_ATOMS: atom_id res chain seq x y z
N MET A 1 14.60 21.82 -26.94
CA MET A 1 14.45 21.01 -25.72
C MET A 1 12.98 20.64 -25.58
N SER A 2 12.60 19.37 -25.54
CA SER A 2 11.23 19.01 -25.17
C SER A 2 11.00 19.31 -23.68
N LYS A 3 9.82 19.80 -23.32
CA LYS A 3 9.43 19.96 -21.91
C LYS A 3 9.24 18.58 -21.28
N THR A 4 9.93 18.32 -20.18
CA THR A 4 9.72 17.19 -19.27
C THR A 4 8.99 17.68 -18.02
N PHE A 5 8.49 16.78 -17.18
CA PHE A 5 7.92 17.20 -15.89
C PHE A 5 8.98 17.91 -15.02
N GLU A 6 10.25 17.51 -15.10
CA GLU A 6 11.35 18.10 -14.30
C GLU A 6 11.67 19.56 -14.67
N ASN A 7 11.28 20.04 -15.85
CA ASN A 7 11.59 21.39 -16.34
C ASN A 7 10.34 22.20 -16.78
N SER A 8 9.15 21.84 -16.28
CA SER A 8 7.86 22.35 -16.76
C SER A 8 7.55 23.80 -16.39
N GLY A 9 8.30 24.40 -15.46
CA GLY A 9 8.23 25.82 -15.06
C GLY A 9 7.14 26.14 -14.04
N SER A 10 5.93 25.59 -14.17
CA SER A 10 4.83 25.74 -13.19
C SER A 10 4.38 24.40 -12.63
N GLU A 11 3.83 24.39 -11.41
CA GLU A 11 3.29 23.17 -10.77
C GLU A 11 2.13 22.56 -11.60
N LYS A 12 1.27 23.41 -12.15
CA LYS A 12 0.16 22.96 -13.01
C LYS A 12 0.68 22.22 -14.25
N ASP A 13 1.73 22.74 -14.88
CA ASP A 13 2.37 22.08 -16.02
C ASP A 13 3.12 20.82 -15.59
N PHE A 14 3.76 20.83 -14.42
CA PHE A 14 4.42 19.65 -13.83
C PHE A 14 3.42 18.50 -13.69
N LEU A 15 2.29 18.72 -13.01
CA LEU A 15 1.28 17.68 -12.75
C LEU A 15 0.65 17.16 -14.04
N LYS A 16 0.44 18.03 -15.04
CA LYS A 16 -0.09 17.65 -16.36
C LYS A 16 0.87 16.74 -17.14
N ILE A 17 2.18 16.99 -17.06
CA ILE A 17 3.19 16.15 -17.73
C ILE A 17 3.43 14.88 -16.91
N TYR A 18 3.57 15.00 -15.59
CA TYR A 18 3.83 13.87 -14.68
C TYR A 18 2.71 12.83 -14.70
N SER A 19 1.44 13.25 -14.75
CA SER A 19 0.30 12.33 -14.90
C SER A 19 0.29 11.57 -16.24
N LYS A 20 0.94 12.07 -17.29
CA LYS A 20 1.05 11.39 -18.58
C LYS A 20 2.28 10.51 -18.69
N GLU A 21 3.43 11.03 -18.25
CA GLU A 21 4.74 10.38 -18.45
C GLU A 21 5.19 9.55 -17.26
N GLY A 22 4.84 9.96 -16.03
CA GLY A 22 5.31 9.35 -14.79
C GLY A 22 4.56 8.08 -14.40
N LEU A 23 3.41 7.82 -15.03
CA LEU A 23 2.50 6.75 -14.59
C LEU A 23 3.14 5.36 -14.76
N ASP A 24 3.88 5.09 -15.84
CA ASP A 24 4.52 3.77 -16.05
C ASP A 24 6.05 3.83 -16.01
N LYS A 25 6.61 4.97 -15.58
CA LYS A 25 8.07 5.18 -15.54
C LYS A 25 8.77 4.30 -14.48
N TYR A 26 8.07 3.97 -13.39
CA TYR A 26 8.65 3.25 -12.26
C TYR A 26 7.78 2.05 -11.85
N ALA A 27 8.43 0.98 -11.43
CA ALA A 27 7.75 -0.17 -10.84
C ALA A 27 6.99 0.26 -9.58
N LYS A 28 5.72 -0.14 -9.49
CA LYS A 28 4.86 0.18 -8.34
C LYS A 28 4.71 -1.05 -7.46
N PRO A 29 5.20 -1.04 -6.22
CA PRO A 29 4.96 -2.13 -5.30
C PRO A 29 3.48 -2.19 -4.92
N SER A 30 3.00 -3.37 -4.55
CA SER A 30 1.74 -3.49 -3.82
C SER A 30 1.88 -2.83 -2.44
N VAL A 31 0.92 -2.00 -2.06
CA VAL A 31 0.89 -1.35 -0.74
C VAL A 31 -0.10 -2.09 0.14
N THR A 32 0.41 -2.72 1.19
CA THR A 32 -0.39 -3.47 2.17
C THR A 32 -0.31 -2.83 3.55
N VAL A 33 -1.33 -3.08 4.36
CA VAL A 33 -1.38 -2.72 5.77
C VAL A 33 -1.65 -3.96 6.61
N ASP A 34 -1.01 -4.03 7.78
CA ASP A 34 -1.19 -5.10 8.77
C ASP A 34 -1.49 -4.44 10.13
N SER A 35 -2.51 -4.95 10.82
CA SER A 35 -2.91 -4.48 12.15
C SER A 35 -2.51 -5.46 13.22
N VAL A 36 -1.78 -4.97 14.24
CA VAL A 36 -1.51 -5.71 15.48
C VAL A 36 -2.47 -5.22 16.55
N ILE A 37 -3.45 -6.05 16.89
CA ILE A 37 -4.53 -5.68 17.81
C ILE A 37 -4.38 -6.50 19.09
N PHE A 38 -4.08 -5.81 20.19
CA PHE A 38 -4.00 -6.41 21.51
C PHE A 38 -5.31 -6.23 22.29
N ARG A 39 -5.61 -7.23 23.10
CA ARG A 39 -6.66 -7.18 24.12
C ARG A 39 -6.12 -7.75 25.43
N TYR A 40 -6.45 -7.11 26.55
CA TYR A 40 -6.29 -7.72 27.86
C TYR A 40 -7.61 -8.36 28.28
N PHE A 41 -7.60 -9.65 28.58
CA PHE A 41 -8.78 -10.41 28.99
C PHE A 41 -8.38 -11.56 29.92
N GLU A 42 -9.10 -11.72 31.03
CA GLU A 42 -8.87 -12.79 32.03
C GLU A 42 -7.40 -12.89 32.50
N GLY A 43 -6.79 -11.75 32.81
CA GLY A 43 -5.41 -11.71 33.32
C GLY A 43 -4.34 -11.94 32.27
N ARG A 44 -4.69 -12.01 30.98
CA ARG A 44 -3.77 -12.33 29.89
C ARG A 44 -3.85 -11.32 28.75
N ILE A 45 -2.71 -11.06 28.12
CA ILE A 45 -2.63 -10.33 26.86
C ILE A 45 -2.89 -11.32 25.72
N GLN A 46 -3.79 -10.95 24.82
CA GLN A 46 -4.17 -11.69 23.62
C GLN A 46 -3.94 -10.82 22.38
N THR A 47 -3.63 -11.44 21.25
CA THR A 47 -3.53 -10.75 19.95
C THR A 47 -4.46 -11.39 18.93
N LEU A 48 -5.06 -10.56 18.08
CA LEU A 48 -5.90 -11.05 16.98
C LEU A 48 -5.04 -11.64 15.86
N LEU A 49 -5.36 -12.85 15.43
CA LEU A 49 -4.80 -13.50 14.25
C LEU A 49 -5.92 -14.09 13.39
N ILE A 50 -5.71 -14.12 12.08
CA ILE A 50 -6.60 -14.78 11.11
C ILE A 50 -5.91 -16.01 10.52
N LYS A 51 -6.67 -17.07 10.23
CA LYS A 51 -6.17 -18.21 9.46
C LYS A 51 -6.37 -17.94 7.97
N ARG A 52 -5.29 -17.88 7.21
CA ARG A 52 -5.31 -17.53 5.78
C ARG A 52 -6.05 -18.59 4.97
N LYS A 53 -7.09 -18.18 4.24
CA LYS A 53 -7.85 -19.07 3.34
C LYS A 53 -7.22 -19.22 1.96
N ASN A 54 -6.40 -18.25 1.53
CA ASN A 54 -5.85 -18.19 0.18
C ASN A 54 -4.32 -18.25 0.19
N HIS A 55 -3.74 -18.67 -0.94
CA HIS A 55 -2.31 -18.49 -1.21
C HIS A 55 -1.96 -17.00 -1.35
N PRO A 56 -0.70 -16.61 -1.09
CA PRO A 56 0.37 -17.41 -0.49
C PRO A 56 0.13 -17.72 1.00
N TYR A 57 0.86 -18.68 1.56
CA TYR A 57 0.79 -19.09 2.98
C TYR A 57 -0.60 -19.54 3.46
N MET A 58 -1.34 -20.25 2.60
CA MET A 58 -2.63 -20.83 2.95
C MET A 58 -2.54 -21.71 4.21
N GLY A 59 -3.54 -21.60 5.08
CA GLY A 59 -3.64 -22.36 6.33
C GLY A 59 -2.78 -21.84 7.48
N LYS A 60 -1.88 -20.87 7.26
CA LYS A 60 -1.07 -20.23 8.31
C LYS A 60 -1.87 -19.15 9.03
N TYR A 61 -1.53 -18.89 10.29
CA TYR A 61 -2.01 -17.73 11.02
C TYR A 61 -1.21 -16.48 10.63
N ALA A 62 -1.88 -15.35 10.48
CA ALA A 62 -1.29 -14.07 10.12
C ALA A 62 -2.01 -12.92 10.83
N LEU A 63 -1.40 -11.73 10.83
CA LEU A 63 -2.06 -10.50 11.24
C LEU A 63 -3.26 -10.20 10.34
N SER A 64 -4.20 -9.43 10.86
CA SER A 64 -5.28 -8.89 10.02
C SER A 64 -4.67 -7.90 9.04
N SER A 65 -4.81 -8.16 7.73
CA SER A 65 -4.12 -7.40 6.70
C SER A 65 -4.93 -7.22 5.43
N GLY A 66 -4.52 -6.27 4.59
CA GLY A 66 -5.16 -5.97 3.31
C GLY A 66 -4.35 -5.01 2.43
N CYS A 67 -4.68 -4.95 1.14
CA CYS A 67 -4.11 -3.97 0.21
C CYS A 67 -4.86 -2.63 0.32
N VAL A 68 -4.13 -1.52 0.21
CA VAL A 68 -4.72 -0.18 0.15
C VAL A 68 -5.44 0.00 -1.19
N GLN A 69 -6.68 0.49 -1.15
CA GLN A 69 -7.45 0.85 -2.34
C GLN A 69 -7.25 2.33 -2.68
N LYS A 70 -7.21 2.66 -3.98
CA LYS A 70 -7.26 4.06 -4.42
C LYS A 70 -8.65 4.63 -4.10
N GLN A 71 -8.68 5.82 -3.51
CA GLN A 71 -9.90 6.60 -3.31
C GLN A 71 -10.29 7.34 -4.60
#